data_AF-A0A7S2RW51-F1
#
_entry.id   AF-A0A7S2RW51-F1
#
_cell.length_a   1.000
_cell.length_b   1.000
_cell.length_c   1.000
_cell.angle_alpha   90.00
_cell.angle_beta   90.00
_cell.angle_gamma   90.00
#
_symmetry.space_group_name_H-M   'P 1'
#
loop_
_entity.id
_entity.type
_entity.pdbx_description
1 polymer ?
#
loop_
_entity_poly.entity_id
_entity_poly.type
_entity_poly.pdbx_seq_one_letter_code
_entity_poly.pdbx_strand_id
1 'polypeptide(L)'
;RVGHWPRWVALRGSCEATLRSWRGLASGRGPGAEQGSALAPSSLWRRALADWPAGREAAVVLVGLGSNQGDRHKHLLDALAGLGEEVGPVVGTSLLYETEPMYLEDQPRFLNAAAAVVTELDAREVLDRVKAIERASGRCHGGVRNGPRPIDIDLLLFGRQRRG
;
A
#
# COMPACT_ATOMS: atom_id res chain seq x y z
N ARG A 1 -8.10 -26.73 -9.59
CA ARG A 1 -9.26 -26.25 -8.81
C ARG A 1 -8.99 -24.79 -8.48
N VAL A 2 -9.63 -23.88 -9.19
CA VAL A 2 -9.33 -22.44 -9.15
C VAL A 2 -10.05 -21.87 -7.93
N GLY A 3 -9.29 -21.39 -6.94
CA GLY A 3 -9.83 -20.79 -5.72
C GLY A 3 -10.61 -19.52 -6.05
N HIS A 4 -11.74 -19.35 -5.37
CA HIS A 4 -12.61 -18.20 -5.48
C HIS A 4 -11.85 -16.94 -4.98
N TRP A 5 -11.61 -15.98 -5.87
CA TRP A 5 -10.85 -14.75 -5.56
C TRP A 5 -11.73 -13.73 -4.81
N PRO A 6 -11.20 -12.97 -3.82
CA PRO A 6 -11.90 -11.84 -3.22
C PRO A 6 -12.15 -10.73 -4.27
N ARG A 7 -13.36 -10.17 -4.25
CA ARG A 7 -13.92 -9.24 -5.25
C ARG A 7 -13.28 -7.83 -5.28
N TRP A 8 -12.10 -7.65 -4.68
CA TRP A 8 -11.48 -6.33 -4.44
C TRP A 8 -10.44 -5.92 -5.48
N VAL A 9 -10.04 -6.81 -6.39
CA VAL A 9 -9.07 -6.49 -7.46
C VAL A 9 -9.80 -5.94 -8.68
N ALA A 10 -10.20 -4.67 -8.64
CA ALA A 10 -10.35 -3.81 -9.82
C ALA A 10 -10.96 -2.45 -9.45
N LEU A 11 -10.14 -1.44 -9.22
CA LEU A 11 -10.50 -0.07 -9.59
C LEU A 11 -9.74 0.27 -10.87
N ARG A 12 -10.41 0.08 -12.01
CA ARG A 12 -9.96 0.66 -13.28
C ARG A 12 -10.13 2.17 -13.18
N GLY A 13 -9.04 2.89 -12.98
CA GLY A 13 -9.01 4.36 -12.95
C GLY A 13 -7.58 4.88 -13.02
N SER A 14 -7.36 5.88 -13.86
CA SER A 14 -6.04 6.44 -14.23
C SER A 14 -5.15 6.79 -13.02
N CYS A 15 -3.90 6.33 -13.07
CA CYS A 15 -2.83 6.52 -12.09
C CYS A 15 -2.64 7.98 -11.62
N GLU A 16 -2.89 8.94 -12.50
CA GLU A 16 -2.72 10.36 -12.21
C GLU A 16 -3.78 10.93 -11.24
N ALA A 17 -4.99 10.36 -11.22
CA ALA A 17 -6.05 10.79 -10.31
C ALA A 17 -5.80 10.26 -8.88
N THR A 18 -5.35 9.01 -8.78
CA THR A 18 -4.95 8.38 -7.52
C THR A 18 -3.80 9.15 -6.87
N LEU A 19 -2.71 9.42 -7.60
CA LEU A 19 -1.55 10.15 -7.07
C LEU A 19 -1.83 11.63 -6.75
N ARG A 20 -2.69 12.34 -7.50
CA ARG A 20 -3.08 13.72 -7.16
C ARG A 20 -3.93 13.80 -5.90
N SER A 21 -4.78 12.82 -5.64
CA SER A 21 -5.57 12.77 -4.40
C SER A 21 -4.74 12.50 -3.15
N TRP A 22 -3.60 11.82 -3.32
CA TRP A 22 -2.66 11.55 -2.24
C TRP A 22 -1.91 12.82 -1.79
N ARG A 23 -1.76 13.82 -2.66
CA ARG A 23 -1.16 15.13 -2.31
C ARG A 23 -2.07 16.02 -1.46
N GLY A 24 -3.40 15.90 -1.59
CA GLY A 24 -4.36 16.67 -0.79
C GLY A 24 -4.44 16.25 0.69
N LEU A 25 -4.04 15.02 0.99
CA LEU A 25 -3.96 14.46 2.35
C LEU A 25 -2.86 15.12 3.21
N ALA A 26 -1.84 15.73 2.60
CA ALA A 26 -0.75 16.37 3.33
C ALA A 26 -1.12 17.75 3.91
N SER A 27 -2.15 18.42 3.39
CA SER A 27 -2.42 19.84 3.68
C SER A 27 -3.47 20.16 4.76
N GLY A 28 -4.24 19.17 5.26
CA GLY A 28 -5.06 19.34 6.47
C GLY A 28 -6.01 20.55 6.52
N ARG A 29 -6.60 20.98 5.41
CA ARG A 29 -7.73 21.94 5.45
C ARG A 29 -9.04 21.16 5.37
N GLY A 30 -9.84 21.26 6.44
CA GLY A 30 -11.26 20.91 6.39
C GLY A 30 -11.99 21.77 5.36
N PRO A 31 -13.15 21.33 4.86
CA PRO A 31 -13.84 22.02 3.78
C PRO A 31 -14.50 23.31 4.30
N GLY A 32 -13.74 24.40 4.27
CA GLY A 32 -14.28 25.73 3.97
C GLY A 32 -14.32 25.89 2.46
N ALA A 33 -15.49 26.28 1.95
CA ALA A 33 -15.85 26.44 0.55
C ALA A 33 -14.73 27.02 -0.34
N GLU A 34 -14.47 26.38 -1.48
CA GLU A 34 -14.44 27.07 -2.78
C GLU A 34 -14.44 26.07 -3.95
N GLN A 35 -15.17 26.47 -4.99
CA GLN A 35 -15.64 25.66 -6.11
C GLN A 35 -14.51 25.42 -7.12
N GLY A 36 -14.28 24.16 -7.47
CA GLY A 36 -13.29 23.80 -8.49
C GLY A 36 -13.39 22.33 -8.86
N SER A 37 -14.06 22.05 -9.98
CA SER A 37 -14.24 20.73 -10.58
C SER A 37 -12.90 20.05 -10.86
N ALA A 38 -12.53 19.07 -10.03
CA ALA A 38 -11.54 18.06 -10.36
C ALA A 38 -12.02 16.74 -9.74
N LEU A 39 -12.26 15.75 -10.61
CA LEU A 39 -12.76 14.43 -10.27
C LEU A 39 -11.92 13.80 -9.16
N ALA A 40 -12.42 13.88 -7.93
CA ALA A 40 -11.82 13.24 -6.77
C ALA A 40 -11.89 11.72 -6.92
N PRO A 41 -10.80 10.97 -6.72
CA PRO A 41 -10.93 9.53 -6.61
C PRO A 41 -11.75 9.22 -5.35
N SER A 42 -12.80 8.47 -5.64
CA SER A 42 -13.89 7.96 -4.82
C SER A 42 -14.04 8.56 -3.42
N SER A 43 -15.24 9.11 -3.21
CA SER A 43 -15.90 9.34 -1.91
C SER A 43 -15.86 8.15 -0.92
N LEU A 44 -15.31 7.00 -1.31
CA LEU A 44 -15.29 5.75 -0.55
C LEU A 44 -14.30 5.80 0.63
N TRP A 45 -13.07 6.29 0.45
CA TRP A 45 -12.13 6.32 1.58
C TRP A 45 -12.39 7.52 2.51
N ARG A 46 -12.89 8.64 1.98
CA ARG A 46 -13.40 9.75 2.80
C ARG A 46 -14.58 9.32 3.68
N ARG A 47 -15.49 8.50 3.15
CA ARG A 47 -16.54 7.85 3.95
C ARG A 47 -15.96 6.84 4.94
N ALA A 48 -15.04 5.98 4.52
CA ALA A 48 -14.43 4.99 5.40
C ALA A 48 -13.72 5.62 6.62
N LEU A 49 -13.11 6.81 6.46
CA LEU A 49 -12.56 7.58 7.56
C LEU A 49 -13.62 8.34 8.36
N ALA A 50 -14.71 8.79 7.73
CA ALA A 50 -15.79 9.52 8.40
C ALA A 50 -16.71 8.60 9.23
N ASP A 51 -16.83 7.33 8.85
CA ASP A 51 -17.69 6.32 9.48
C ASP A 51 -16.94 5.49 10.56
N TRP A 52 -15.68 5.82 10.90
CA TRP A 52 -14.86 5.07 11.87
C TRP A 52 -15.26 5.38 13.33
N PRO A 53 -15.47 4.37 14.21
CA PRO A 53 -15.90 4.56 15.59
C PRO A 53 -14.86 5.29 16.45
N ALA A 54 -15.33 6.17 17.34
CA ALA A 54 -14.47 6.98 18.21
C ALA A 54 -13.80 6.16 19.32
N GLY A 55 -12.48 6.34 19.53
CA GLY A 55 -11.76 5.78 20.67
C GLY A 55 -10.26 5.50 20.46
N ARG A 56 -9.82 5.31 19.21
CA ARG A 56 -8.41 5.28 18.77
C ARG A 56 -8.29 6.09 17.48
N GLU A 57 -7.23 6.90 17.33
CA GLU A 57 -7.02 7.66 16.09
C GLU A 57 -6.62 6.68 14.98
N ALA A 58 -7.55 6.37 14.08
CA ALA A 58 -7.25 5.61 12.88
C ALA A 58 -6.40 6.45 11.91
N ALA A 59 -5.32 5.86 11.40
CA ALA A 59 -4.43 6.47 10.43
C ALA A 59 -4.55 5.78 9.07
N VAL A 60 -4.38 6.56 8.00
CA VAL A 60 -4.12 6.00 6.67
C VAL A 60 -2.63 5.77 6.52
N VAL A 61 -2.30 4.56 6.09
CA VAL A 61 -0.95 4.13 5.76
C VAL A 61 -0.87 3.79 4.29
N LEU A 62 0.16 4.30 3.63
CA LEU A 62 0.43 4.01 2.23
C LEU A 62 1.70 3.17 2.15
N VAL A 63 1.59 2.02 1.49
CA VAL A 63 2.69 1.08 1.30
C VAL A 63 2.97 0.87 -0.18
N GLY A 64 4.25 0.74 -0.52
CA GLY A 64 4.71 0.23 -1.81
C GLY A 64 4.97 -1.27 -1.67
N LEU A 65 4.54 -2.05 -2.65
CA LEU A 65 4.82 -3.49 -2.72
C LEU A 65 5.65 -3.77 -3.97
N GLY A 66 6.67 -4.61 -3.86
CA GLY A 66 7.52 -5.00 -4.97
C GLY A 66 7.95 -6.46 -4.89
N SER A 67 7.88 -7.19 -6.01
CA SER A 67 8.34 -8.58 -6.09
C SER A 67 9.07 -8.82 -7.40
N ASN A 68 10.23 -9.48 -7.36
CA ASN A 68 10.97 -9.89 -8.55
C ASN A 68 11.45 -11.35 -8.53
N GLN A 69 11.04 -12.15 -7.54
CA GLN A 69 11.41 -13.56 -7.44
C GLN A 69 10.16 -14.45 -7.39
N GLY A 70 10.22 -15.64 -8.02
CA GLY A 70 9.15 -16.63 -7.96
C GLY A 70 7.84 -16.16 -8.62
N ASP A 71 6.71 -16.56 -8.04
CA ASP A 71 5.38 -16.11 -8.50
C ASP A 71 5.08 -14.70 -7.95
N ARG A 72 5.52 -13.70 -8.72
CA ARG A 72 5.43 -12.29 -8.32
C ARG A 72 3.98 -11.82 -8.09
N HIS A 73 3.01 -12.34 -8.85
CA HIS A 73 1.61 -11.99 -8.66
C HIS A 73 1.07 -12.58 -7.37
N LYS A 74 1.38 -13.85 -7.11
CA LYS A 74 0.98 -14.51 -5.87
C LYS A 74 1.57 -13.80 -4.65
N HIS A 75 2.85 -13.42 -4.68
CA HIS A 75 3.47 -12.71 -3.56
C HIS A 75 2.79 -11.36 -3.27
N LEU A 76 2.44 -10.59 -4.30
CA LEU A 76 1.69 -9.34 -4.10
C LEU A 76 0.31 -9.59 -3.50
N LEU A 77 -0.41 -10.62 -3.96
CA LEU A 77 -1.73 -10.97 -3.45
C LEU A 77 -1.69 -11.46 -2.00
N ASP A 78 -0.73 -12.34 -1.68
CA ASP A 78 -0.52 -12.82 -0.31
C ASP A 78 -0.14 -11.66 0.61
N ALA A 79 0.70 -10.73 0.14
CA ALA A 79 1.08 -9.56 0.92
C ALA A 79 -0.10 -8.61 1.18
N LEU A 80 -0.98 -8.40 0.20
CA LEU A 80 -2.21 -7.62 0.38
C LEU A 80 -3.16 -8.30 1.37
N ALA A 81 -3.29 -9.63 1.33
CA ALA A 81 -4.07 -10.38 2.30
C ALA A 81 -3.48 -10.24 3.71
N GLY A 82 -2.16 -10.44 3.85
CA GLY A 82 -1.45 -10.27 5.11
C GLY A 82 -1.56 -8.85 5.68
N LEU A 83 -1.50 -7.82 4.85
CA LEU A 83 -1.77 -6.43 5.28
C LEU A 83 -3.20 -6.28 5.82
N GLY A 84 -4.18 -6.87 5.12
CA GLY A 84 -5.58 -6.92 5.54
C GLY A 84 -5.79 -7.53 6.93
N GLU A 85 -5.04 -8.58 7.23
CA GLU A 85 -5.16 -9.37 8.47
C GLU A 85 -4.33 -8.77 9.62
N GLU A 86 -3.10 -8.35 9.36
CA GLU A 86 -2.11 -8.00 10.38
C GLU A 86 -2.02 -6.49 10.67
N VAL A 87 -2.41 -5.65 9.70
CA VAL A 87 -2.27 -4.19 9.79
C VAL A 87 -3.63 -3.51 9.84
N GLY A 88 -4.55 -3.93 8.98
CA GLY A 88 -5.91 -3.42 8.93
C GLY A 88 -6.49 -3.44 7.51
N PRO A 89 -7.74 -3.01 7.33
CA PRO A 89 -8.42 -3.11 6.04
C PRO A 89 -7.67 -2.35 4.94
N VAL A 90 -7.39 -3.06 3.84
CA VAL A 90 -6.92 -2.47 2.59
C VAL A 90 -8.09 -1.75 1.92
N VAL A 91 -8.02 -0.43 1.84
CA VAL A 91 -9.10 0.43 1.31
C VAL A 91 -8.89 0.84 -0.14
N GLY A 92 -7.73 0.52 -0.72
CA GLY A 92 -7.46 0.74 -2.14
C GLY A 92 -6.08 0.26 -2.57
N THR A 93 -5.93 -0.01 -3.87
CA THR A 93 -4.67 -0.40 -4.49
C THR A 93 -4.44 0.39 -5.78
N SER A 94 -3.18 0.50 -6.20
CA SER A 94 -2.83 0.95 -7.55
C SER A 94 -3.03 -0.17 -8.59
N LEU A 95 -2.74 0.15 -9.85
CA LEU A 95 -2.45 -0.87 -10.86
C LEU A 95 -1.09 -1.53 -10.59
N LEU A 96 -0.86 -2.66 -11.25
CA LEU A 96 0.43 -3.33 -11.28
C LEU A 96 1.34 -2.70 -12.34
N TYR A 97 2.62 -2.54 -12.01
CA TYR A 97 3.62 -1.96 -12.90
C TYR A 97 4.87 -2.82 -12.94
N GLU A 98 5.34 -3.15 -14.14
CA GLU A 98 6.59 -3.88 -14.31
C GLU A 98 7.75 -2.93 -14.61
N THR A 99 8.76 -2.89 -13.75
CA THR A 99 9.90 -1.97 -13.86
C THR A 99 11.23 -2.70 -13.90
N GLU A 100 12.23 -2.06 -14.51
CA GLU A 100 13.61 -2.53 -14.40
C GLU A 100 14.15 -2.35 -12.97
N PRO A 101 15.12 -3.17 -12.53
CA PRO A 101 15.85 -2.95 -11.28
C PRO A 101 16.65 -1.64 -11.30
N MET A 102 16.76 -0.95 -10.17
CA MET A 102 17.40 0.38 -10.12
C MET A 102 18.87 0.37 -9.66
N TYR A 103 19.27 -0.57 -8.80
CA TYR A 103 20.59 -0.53 -8.13
C TYR A 103 21.52 -1.69 -8.49
N LEU A 104 20.94 -2.88 -8.66
CA LEU A 104 21.64 -4.07 -9.11
C LEU A 104 20.90 -4.51 -10.37
N GLU A 105 21.43 -4.21 -11.54
CA GLU A 105 20.70 -4.37 -12.81
C GLU A 105 20.62 -5.82 -13.28
N ASP A 106 21.58 -6.67 -12.90
CA ASP A 106 21.60 -8.10 -13.24
C ASP A 106 20.66 -8.90 -12.31
N GLN A 107 19.36 -8.63 -12.43
CA GLN A 107 18.30 -9.37 -11.75
C GLN A 107 16.96 -9.26 -12.51
N PRO A 108 15.97 -10.12 -12.21
CA PRO A 108 14.67 -10.03 -12.86
C PRO A 108 13.96 -8.71 -12.57
N ARG A 109 13.09 -8.32 -13.51
CA ARG A 109 12.21 -7.13 -13.40
C ARG A 109 11.28 -7.24 -12.19
N PHE A 110 11.00 -6.09 -11.58
CA PHE A 110 10.07 -5.99 -10.47
C PHE A 110 8.64 -5.83 -10.98
N LEU A 111 7.71 -6.52 -10.33
CA LEU A 111 6.30 -6.20 -10.36
C LEU A 111 5.97 -5.38 -9.12
N ASN A 112 5.50 -4.16 -9.30
CA ASN A 112 5.25 -3.20 -8.24
C ASN A 112 3.78 -2.79 -8.17
N ALA A 113 3.34 -2.46 -6.95
CA ALA A 113 2.03 -1.89 -6.65
C ALA A 113 2.13 -0.93 -5.46
N ALA A 114 1.07 -0.20 -5.19
CA ALA A 114 0.87 0.52 -3.93
C ALA A 114 -0.49 0.16 -3.33
N ALA A 115 -0.61 0.23 -2.02
CA ALA A 115 -1.86 0.03 -1.30
C ALA A 115 -2.07 1.08 -0.21
N ALA A 116 -3.33 1.39 0.06
CA ALA A 116 -3.77 2.20 1.18
C ALA A 116 -4.44 1.29 2.22
N VAL A 117 -3.99 1.40 3.46
CA VAL A 117 -4.45 0.61 4.61
C VAL A 117 -4.94 1.57 5.69
N VAL A 118 -6.10 1.30 6.27
CA VAL A 118 -6.55 1.99 7.49
C VAL A 118 -6.14 1.15 8.68
N THR A 119 -5.49 1.77 9.68
CA THR A 119 -4.97 1.06 10.83
C THR A 119 -5.13 1.88 12.11
N GLU A 120 -5.26 1.20 13.23
CA GLU A 120 -5.17 1.78 14.58
C GLU A 120 -3.78 1.58 15.21
N LEU A 121 -2.90 0.89 14.49
CA LEU A 121 -1.52 0.64 14.93
C LEU A 121 -0.67 1.90 14.76
N ASP A 122 0.32 2.07 15.62
CA ASP A 122 1.32 3.10 15.41
C ASP A 122 2.31 2.73 14.28
N ALA A 123 3.11 3.70 13.83
CA ALA A 123 4.04 3.50 12.71
C ALA A 123 5.07 2.39 12.98
N ARG A 124 5.45 2.16 14.24
CA ARG A 124 6.43 1.14 14.60
C ARG A 124 5.79 -0.25 14.54
N GLU A 125 4.61 -0.39 15.10
CA GLU A 125 3.82 -1.62 15.02
C GLU A 125 3.56 -2.01 13.56
N VAL A 126 3.15 -1.06 12.71
CA VAL A 126 2.98 -1.29 11.27
C VAL A 126 4.26 -1.84 10.66
N LEU A 127 5.42 -1.23 10.93
CA LEU A 127 6.69 -1.67 10.38
C LEU A 127 7.04 -3.11 10.83
N ASP A 128 6.77 -3.44 12.08
CA ASP A 128 7.05 -4.78 12.63
C ASP A 128 6.13 -5.85 12.02
N ARG A 129 4.85 -5.53 11.78
CA ARG A 129 3.89 -6.39 11.05
C ARG A 129 4.27 -6.57 9.59
N VAL A 130 4.63 -5.48 8.91
CA VAL A 130 5.10 -5.51 7.53
C VAL A 130 6.31 -6.43 7.37
N LYS A 131 7.32 -6.29 8.25
CA LYS A 131 8.49 -7.18 8.24
C LYS A 131 8.13 -8.64 8.53
N ALA A 132 7.08 -8.90 9.32
CA ALA A 132 6.60 -10.25 9.56
C ALA A 132 6.00 -10.88 8.29
N ILE A 133 5.22 -10.11 7.53
CA ILE A 133 4.68 -10.54 6.24
C ILE A 133 5.81 -10.88 5.28
N GLU A 134 6.83 -10.02 5.16
CA GLU A 134 7.98 -10.28 4.29
C GLU A 134 8.73 -11.57 4.66
N ARG A 135 8.95 -11.80 5.95
CA ARG A 135 9.58 -13.03 6.45
C ARG A 135 8.74 -14.27 6.11
N ALA A 136 7.41 -14.18 6.26
CA ALA A 136 6.50 -15.27 5.94
C ALA A 136 6.52 -15.64 4.44
N SER A 137 6.78 -14.65 3.56
CA SER A 137 6.98 -14.88 2.12
C SER A 137 8.37 -15.43 1.76
N GLY A 138 9.24 -15.69 2.74
CA GLY A 138 10.58 -16.26 2.53
C GLY A 138 11.69 -15.22 2.36
N ARG A 139 11.46 -13.95 2.73
CA ARG A 139 12.53 -12.95 2.77
C ARG A 139 13.48 -13.22 3.95
N CYS A 140 14.65 -13.79 3.65
CA CYS A 140 15.69 -14.04 4.65
C CYS A 140 16.50 -12.77 4.97
N HIS A 141 16.82 -12.58 6.25
CA HIS A 141 17.76 -11.55 6.68
C HIS A 141 19.19 -11.97 6.28
N GLY A 142 19.97 -11.06 5.70
CA GLY A 142 21.36 -11.33 5.30
C GLY A 142 21.58 -11.71 3.83
N GLY A 143 20.56 -11.58 2.97
CA GLY A 143 20.74 -11.66 1.52
C GLY A 143 21.58 -10.51 0.95
N VAL A 144 21.94 -10.61 -0.33
CA VAL A 144 22.67 -9.54 -1.05
C VAL A 144 21.87 -8.24 -0.93
N ARG A 145 22.54 -7.16 -0.50
CA ARG A 145 21.93 -5.83 -0.45
C ARG A 145 21.38 -5.47 -1.84
N ASN A 146 20.09 -5.10 -1.90
CA ASN A 146 19.36 -4.81 -3.15
C ASN A 146 19.19 -5.99 -4.11
N GLY A 147 19.39 -7.23 -3.65
CA GLY A 147 19.19 -8.44 -4.45
C GLY A 147 17.71 -8.82 -4.65
N PRO A 148 17.44 -9.89 -5.42
CA PRO A 148 16.10 -10.39 -5.67
C PRO A 148 15.38 -10.78 -4.38
N ARG A 149 14.06 -10.59 -4.36
CA ARG A 149 13.23 -10.92 -3.20
C ARG A 149 11.81 -11.35 -3.57
N PRO A 150 11.21 -12.28 -2.80
CA PRO A 150 9.83 -12.69 -2.99
C PRO A 150 8.85 -11.53 -2.82
N ILE A 151 9.07 -10.69 -1.81
CA ILE A 151 8.29 -9.48 -1.58
C ILE A 151 9.14 -8.44 -0.84
N ASP A 152 8.86 -7.19 -1.12
CA ASP A 152 9.34 -5.99 -0.45
C ASP A 152 8.13 -5.12 -0.18
N ILE A 153 7.99 -4.62 1.04
CA ILE A 153 6.89 -3.76 1.44
C ILE A 153 7.49 -2.52 2.12
N ASP A 154 7.47 -1.41 1.40
CA ASP A 154 7.99 -0.14 1.89
C ASP A 154 6.88 0.72 2.46
N LEU A 155 7.06 1.20 3.69
CA LEU A 155 6.19 2.21 4.28
C LEU A 155 6.48 3.57 3.62
N LEU A 156 5.58 4.03 2.74
CA LEU A 156 5.73 5.29 2.01
C LEU A 156 5.24 6.48 2.82
N LEU A 157 4.14 6.30 3.56
CA LEU A 157 3.51 7.34 4.36
C LEU A 157 2.71 6.73 5.51
N PHE A 158 2.77 7.36 6.68
CA PHE A 158 1.94 7.07 7.85
C PHE A 158 1.30 8.37 8.34
N GLY A 159 -0.03 8.48 8.26
CA GLY A 159 -0.75 9.68 8.67
C GLY A 159 -0.19 10.97 8.06
N ARG A 160 0.07 12.00 8.88
CA ARG A 160 0.74 13.25 8.47
C ARG A 160 2.21 13.32 8.89
N GLN A 161 2.78 12.23 9.39
CA GLN A 161 4.08 12.24 10.03
C GLN A 161 5.19 12.34 8.97
N ARG A 162 5.98 13.41 8.99
CA ARG A 162 7.27 13.44 8.28
C ARG A 162 8.33 12.88 9.23
N ARG A 163 9.19 11.98 8.74
CA ARG A 163 10.44 11.69 9.46
C ARG A 163 11.22 13.01 9.57
N GLY A 164 11.43 13.45 10.81
CA GLY A 164 12.44 14.47 11.14
C GLY A 164 13.83 13.88 11.06
#